data_AF-A0A1X1ZUB1-F1
#
_entry.id   AF-A0A1X1ZUB1-F1
#
_cell.length_a   1.000
_cell.length_b   1.000
_cell.length_c   1.000
_cell.angle_alpha   90.00
_cell.angle_beta   90.00
_cell.angle_gamma   90.00
#
_symmetry.space_group_name_H-M   'P 1'
#
loop_
_entity.id
_entity.type
_entity.pdbx_description
1 polymer ?
#
loop_
_entity_poly.entity_id
_entity_poly.type
_entity_poly.pdbx_seq_one_letter_code
_entity_poly.pdbx_strand_id
1 'polypeptide(L)'
;MDKRRKPNPAERRRDLCDAAIQLLADDGAKGLSHLKVDRKAGVPDGTTSFYFRTRSALLRAAAERLAELDLAELQSVADSSTDQKDDASPSRLSQVVIQAATDPQLSRTKARYELTMQATRDPALAAILQQATDEFTKLHREILVQLMPHGADLEPAVVEDLSNVTLTFINGLLQRLAHGDRFIDTAEQLDGILSAMAAGILKSPNKGRLTRSDGLPPARRSRVAGSG
;
A
#
# COMPACT_ATOMS: atom_id res chain seq x y z
N MET A 1 7.65 -26.32 31.15
CA MET A 1 7.76 -24.94 31.67
C MET A 1 8.40 -24.11 30.58
N ASP A 2 7.57 -23.40 29.82
CA ASP A 2 8.01 -22.64 28.67
C ASP A 2 8.76 -21.37 29.14
N LYS A 3 10.04 -21.24 28.77
CA LYS A 3 10.85 -20.07 29.12
C LYS A 3 10.27 -18.89 28.35
N ARG A 4 9.47 -18.05 29.01
CA ARG A 4 9.03 -16.74 28.51
C ARG A 4 10.26 -15.96 28.03
N ARG A 5 10.58 -16.07 26.75
CA ARG A 5 11.63 -15.30 26.08
C ARG A 5 11.24 -13.83 26.27
N LYS A 6 12.12 -13.02 26.85
CA LYS A 6 11.89 -11.57 26.94
C LYS A 6 11.60 -11.08 25.51
N PRO A 7 10.44 -10.47 25.24
CA PRO A 7 10.11 -10.00 23.90
C PRO A 7 11.24 -9.09 23.41
N ASN A 8 11.73 -9.31 22.19
CA ASN A 8 12.71 -8.42 21.59
C ASN A 8 12.08 -7.01 21.50
N PRO A 9 12.73 -5.93 21.97
CA PRO A 9 12.16 -4.58 21.91
C PRO A 9 11.66 -4.18 20.52
N ALA A 10 12.34 -4.63 19.45
CA ALA A 10 11.91 -4.39 18.07
C ALA A 10 10.66 -5.19 17.69
N GLU A 11 10.56 -6.44 18.15
CA GLU A 11 9.38 -7.29 17.95
C GLU A 11 8.18 -6.71 18.67
N ARG A 12 8.35 -6.30 19.94
CA ARG A 12 7.30 -5.62 20.70
C ARG A 12 6.83 -4.35 20.00
N ARG A 13 7.74 -3.55 19.45
CA ARG A 13 7.37 -2.35 18.68
C ARG A 13 6.51 -2.71 17.47
N ARG A 14 6.83 -3.79 16.74
CA ARG A 14 6.01 -4.28 15.62
C ARG A 14 4.64 -4.78 16.07
N ASP A 15 4.56 -5.56 17.15
CA ASP A 15 3.27 -6.05 17.69
C ASP A 15 2.31 -4.89 18.00
N LEU A 16 2.84 -3.82 18.60
CA LEU A 16 2.06 -2.63 18.92
C LEU A 16 1.60 -1.90 17.65
N CYS A 17 2.43 -1.83 16.62
CA CYS A 17 2.05 -1.25 15.34
C CYS A 17 1.01 -2.13 14.60
N ASP A 18 1.14 -3.45 14.65
CA ASP A 18 0.18 -4.38 14.05
C ASP A 18 -1.19 -4.26 14.74
N ALA A 19 -1.21 -4.13 16.07
CA ALA A 19 -2.43 -3.83 16.83
C ALA A 19 -3.01 -2.45 16.49
N ALA A 20 -2.16 -1.44 16.28
CA ALA A 20 -2.58 -0.10 15.84
C ALA A 20 -3.20 -0.12 14.44
N ILE A 21 -2.62 -0.87 13.49
CA ILE A 21 -3.17 -1.08 12.13
C ILE A 21 -4.57 -1.70 12.24
N GLN A 22 -4.74 -2.74 13.07
CA GLN A 22 -6.04 -3.37 13.24
C GLN A 22 -7.07 -2.41 13.87
N LEU A 23 -6.68 -1.60 14.86
CA LEU A 23 -7.58 -0.59 15.44
C LEU A 23 -7.96 0.50 14.44
N LEU A 24 -7.03 0.91 13.57
CA LEU A 24 -7.35 1.84 12.48
C LEU A 24 -8.35 1.23 11.50
N ALA A 25 -8.21 -0.06 11.19
CA ALA A 25 -9.14 -0.76 10.31
C ALA A 25 -10.54 -0.95 10.92
N ASP A 26 -10.61 -1.26 12.21
CA ASP A 26 -11.85 -1.61 12.92
C ASP A 26 -12.62 -0.36 13.39
N ASP A 27 -11.92 0.58 14.03
CA ASP A 27 -12.50 1.72 14.75
C ASP A 27 -12.20 3.09 14.08
N GLY A 28 -11.44 3.10 12.98
CA GLY A 28 -10.97 4.31 12.33
C GLY A 28 -9.95 5.11 13.16
N ALA A 29 -9.53 6.28 12.67
CA ALA A 29 -8.54 7.11 13.37
C ALA A 29 -8.95 7.49 14.80
N LYS A 30 -10.24 7.76 15.05
CA LYS A 30 -10.76 8.07 16.40
C LYS A 30 -10.61 6.90 17.37
N GLY A 31 -10.58 5.68 16.84
CA GLY A 31 -10.33 4.45 17.58
C GLY A 31 -8.92 4.30 18.13
N LEU A 32 -7.94 5.04 17.62
CA LEU A 32 -6.54 4.84 17.99
C LEU A 32 -6.14 5.63 19.24
N SER A 33 -5.88 4.90 20.33
CA SER A 33 -5.26 5.41 21.56
C SER A 33 -4.27 4.39 22.13
N HIS A 34 -3.29 4.85 22.91
CA HIS A 34 -2.29 3.98 23.54
C HIS A 34 -2.91 2.86 24.38
N LEU A 35 -3.90 3.20 25.20
CA LEU A 35 -4.59 2.22 26.03
C LEU A 35 -5.33 1.16 25.19
N LYS A 36 -5.95 1.56 24.09
CA LYS A 36 -6.61 0.61 23.19
C LYS A 36 -5.59 -0.29 22.49
N VAL A 37 -4.44 0.25 22.08
CA VAL A 37 -3.35 -0.55 21.51
C VAL A 37 -2.82 -1.54 22.53
N ASP A 38 -2.57 -1.12 23.77
CA ASP A 38 -2.10 -2.00 24.85
C ASP A 38 -3.05 -3.20 25.02
N ARG A 39 -4.35 -2.92 25.11
CA ARG A 39 -5.39 -3.94 25.25
C ARG A 39 -5.49 -4.85 24.03
N LYS A 40 -5.46 -4.29 22.82
CA LYS A 40 -5.52 -5.06 21.56
C LYS A 40 -4.29 -5.97 21.40
N ALA A 41 -3.11 -5.49 21.79
CA ALA A 41 -1.85 -6.25 21.76
C ALA A 41 -1.69 -7.21 22.96
N GLY A 42 -2.59 -7.18 23.95
CA GLY A 42 -2.52 -8.03 25.14
C GLY A 42 -1.32 -7.73 26.05
N VAL A 43 -0.87 -6.48 26.10
CA VAL A 43 0.28 -6.01 26.91
C VAL A 43 -0.20 -5.13 28.08
N PRO A 44 0.64 -4.91 29.12
CA PRO A 44 0.28 -4.04 30.23
C PRO A 44 -0.03 -2.60 29.79
N ASP A 45 -1.00 -1.97 30.45
CA ASP A 45 -1.34 -0.56 30.25
C ASP A 45 -0.09 0.33 30.41
N GLY A 46 0.12 1.24 29.46
CA GLY A 46 1.28 2.14 29.40
C GLY A 46 2.44 1.62 28.54
N THR A 47 2.40 0.38 28.07
CA THR A 47 3.45 -0.18 27.19
C THR A 47 3.56 0.62 25.90
N THR A 48 2.47 0.92 25.23
CA THR A 48 2.46 1.69 23.98
C THR A 48 3.02 3.08 24.21
N SER A 49 2.68 3.73 25.34
CA SER A 49 3.17 5.07 25.67
C SER A 49 4.68 5.10 25.93
N PHE A 50 5.24 4.00 26.43
CA PHE A 50 6.68 3.82 26.56
C PHE A 50 7.39 3.79 25.19
N TYR A 51 6.81 3.15 24.17
CA TYR A 51 7.39 3.09 22.82
C TYR A 51 7.08 4.31 21.94
N PHE A 52 5.91 4.93 22.13
CA PHE A 52 5.39 6.01 21.31
C PHE A 52 4.81 7.09 22.20
N ARG A 53 5.58 8.13 22.51
CA ARG A 53 5.18 9.15 23.49
C ARG A 53 3.92 9.95 23.12
N THR A 54 3.58 10.04 21.84
CA THR A 54 2.43 10.81 21.35
C THR A 54 1.59 10.00 20.37
N ARG A 55 0.32 10.39 20.19
CA ARG A 55 -0.56 9.75 19.19
C ARG A 55 -0.03 9.92 17.76
N SER A 56 0.57 11.06 17.44
CA SER A 56 1.22 11.29 16.13
C SER A 56 2.41 10.35 15.94
N ALA A 57 3.24 10.12 16.97
CA ALA A 57 4.33 9.14 16.89
C ALA A 57 3.82 7.71 16.66
N LEU A 58 2.69 7.34 17.29
CA LEU A 58 2.04 6.04 17.08
C LEU A 58 1.49 5.91 15.64
N LEU A 59 0.83 6.95 15.10
CA LEU A 59 0.33 6.95 13.72
C LEU A 59 1.45 6.80 12.69
N ARG A 60 2.56 7.53 12.88
CA ARG A 60 3.73 7.45 11.99
C ARG A 60 4.35 6.06 12.01
N ALA A 61 4.51 5.48 13.19
CA ALA A 61 5.03 4.12 13.32
C ALA A 61 4.09 3.04 12.75
N ALA A 62 2.78 3.23 12.85
CA ALA A 62 1.80 2.37 12.19
C ALA A 62 1.90 2.50 10.66
N ALA A 63 2.14 3.71 10.13
CA ALA A 63 2.36 3.93 8.70
C ALA A 63 3.67 3.29 8.20
N GLU A 64 4.77 3.42 8.95
CA GLU A 64 6.03 2.72 8.66
C GLU A 64 5.82 1.21 8.61
N ARG A 65 5.14 0.65 9.62
CA ARG A 65 4.83 -0.79 9.67
C ARG A 65 3.93 -1.24 8.52
N LEU A 66 2.94 -0.43 8.16
CA LEU A 66 2.06 -0.72 7.03
C LEU A 66 2.85 -0.75 5.72
N ALA A 67 3.74 0.22 5.51
CA ALA A 67 4.62 0.26 4.35
C ALA A 67 5.54 -0.97 4.27
N GLU A 68 6.12 -1.40 5.39
CA GLU A 68 6.92 -2.64 5.45
C GLU A 68 6.11 -3.87 5.01
N LEU A 69 4.87 -3.99 5.48
CA LEU A 69 3.98 -5.11 5.16
C LEU A 69 3.57 -5.11 3.68
N ASP A 70 3.21 -3.94 3.16
CA ASP A 70 2.81 -3.76 1.77
C ASP A 70 3.98 -4.05 0.82
N LEU A 71 5.18 -3.57 1.15
CA LEU A 71 6.38 -3.82 0.35
C LEU A 71 6.77 -5.30 0.37
N ALA A 72 6.71 -5.97 1.53
CA ALA A 72 7.00 -7.39 1.62
C ALA A 72 6.01 -8.25 0.80
N GLU A 73 4.73 -7.88 0.79
CA GLU A 73 3.71 -8.55 -0.03
C GLU A 73 3.99 -8.36 -1.51
N LEU A 74 4.28 -7.14 -1.96
CA LEU A 74 4.60 -6.86 -3.36
C LEU A 74 5.93 -7.53 -3.79
N GLN A 75 6.93 -7.59 -2.91
CA GLN A 75 8.19 -8.29 -3.19
C GLN A 75 7.95 -9.79 -3.40
N SER A 76 7.06 -10.40 -2.63
CA SER A 76 6.70 -11.81 -2.83
C SER A 76 6.08 -12.07 -4.21
N VAL A 77 5.41 -11.07 -4.81
CA VAL A 77 4.91 -11.13 -6.18
C VAL A 77 6.07 -11.09 -7.17
N ALA A 78 6.98 -10.13 -7.02
CA ALA A 78 8.16 -9.97 -7.89
C ALA A 78 9.08 -11.21 -7.87
N ASP A 79 9.22 -11.85 -6.71
CA ASP A 79 10.04 -13.06 -6.57
C ASP A 79 9.36 -14.29 -7.20
N SER A 80 8.03 -14.28 -7.34
CA SER A 80 7.27 -15.40 -7.93
C SER A 80 7.09 -15.27 -9.45
N SER A 81 7.20 -14.06 -10.01
CA SER A 81 7.04 -13.81 -11.45
C SER A 81 8.17 -14.37 -12.30
N THR A 82 9.29 -14.77 -11.70
CA THR A 82 10.39 -15.45 -12.42
C THR A 82 10.09 -16.90 -12.77
N ASP A 83 9.13 -17.53 -12.07
CA ASP A 83 8.92 -18.98 -12.10
C ASP A 83 7.68 -19.41 -12.92
N GLN A 84 6.76 -18.49 -13.23
CA GLN A 84 5.55 -18.80 -14.01
C GLN A 84 5.75 -18.50 -15.50
N LYS A 85 6.04 -19.55 -16.28
CA LYS A 85 5.98 -19.58 -17.75
C LYS A 85 4.78 -20.37 -18.29
N ASP A 86 3.79 -20.66 -17.45
CA ASP A 86 2.58 -21.38 -17.86
C ASP A 86 1.44 -20.38 -18.15
N ASP A 87 1.07 -20.26 -19.43
CA ASP A 87 0.08 -19.32 -19.99
C ASP A 87 -1.36 -19.47 -19.46
N ALA A 88 -1.65 -20.47 -18.62
CA ALA A 88 -3.01 -20.83 -18.23
C ALA A 88 -3.44 -20.34 -16.83
N SER A 89 -2.51 -19.90 -15.98
CA SER A 89 -2.82 -19.43 -14.61
C SER A 89 -2.85 -17.91 -14.53
N PRO A 90 -3.74 -17.33 -13.70
CA PRO A 90 -3.72 -15.89 -13.50
C PRO A 90 -2.44 -15.43 -12.82
N SER A 91 -1.97 -14.24 -13.17
CA SER A 91 -0.77 -13.62 -12.65
C SER A 91 -0.82 -13.54 -11.12
N ARG A 92 0.35 -13.72 -10.49
CA ARG A 92 0.49 -13.60 -9.05
C ARG A 92 0.04 -12.22 -8.53
N LEU A 93 0.24 -11.17 -9.32
CA LEU A 93 -0.25 -9.83 -9.02
C LEU A 93 -1.77 -9.81 -8.86
N SER A 94 -2.50 -10.36 -9.82
CA SER A 94 -3.96 -10.40 -9.77
C SER A 94 -4.48 -11.26 -8.62
N GLN A 95 -3.82 -12.38 -8.32
CA GLN A 95 -4.16 -13.20 -7.15
C GLN A 95 -4.03 -12.40 -5.85
N VAL A 96 -2.93 -11.65 -5.66
CA VAL A 96 -2.71 -10.84 -4.46
C VAL A 96 -3.74 -9.71 -4.35
N VAL A 97 -4.05 -9.03 -5.46
CA VAL A 97 -5.05 -7.95 -5.47
C VAL A 97 -6.45 -8.46 -5.13
N ILE A 98 -6.85 -9.63 -5.64
CA ILE A 98 -8.15 -10.23 -5.29
C ILE A 98 -8.18 -10.72 -3.84
N GLN A 99 -7.09 -11.29 -3.35
CA GLN A 99 -6.96 -11.67 -1.94
C GLN A 99 -7.07 -10.45 -1.00
N ALA A 100 -6.76 -9.24 -1.49
CA ALA A 100 -6.86 -8.02 -0.70
C ALA A 100 -8.28 -7.68 -0.22
N ALA A 101 -9.30 -8.34 -0.76
CA ALA A 101 -10.67 -8.25 -0.29
C ALA A 101 -10.94 -9.05 1.02
N THR A 102 -9.92 -9.69 1.58
CA THR A 102 -10.02 -10.51 2.79
C THR A 102 -8.95 -10.11 3.82
N ASP A 103 -9.18 -10.44 5.08
CA ASP A 103 -8.18 -10.18 6.12
C ASP A 103 -6.97 -11.12 5.99
N PRO A 104 -5.75 -10.64 6.30
CA PRO A 104 -5.43 -9.34 6.93
C PRO A 104 -5.32 -8.14 5.96
N GLN A 105 -5.31 -8.35 4.65
CA GLN A 105 -5.07 -7.29 3.66
C GLN A 105 -6.18 -6.25 3.61
N LEU A 106 -7.43 -6.66 3.78
CA LEU A 106 -8.58 -5.77 3.87
C LEU A 106 -8.39 -4.75 4.99
N SER A 107 -7.98 -5.23 6.18
CA SER A 107 -7.66 -4.37 7.32
C SER A 107 -6.51 -3.40 7.01
N ARG A 108 -5.45 -3.86 6.34
CA ARG A 108 -4.34 -2.99 5.91
C ARG A 108 -4.81 -1.88 4.95
N THR A 109 -5.62 -2.21 3.96
CA THR A 109 -6.19 -1.23 3.02
C THR A 109 -7.04 -0.18 3.75
N LYS A 110 -7.91 -0.60 4.67
CA LYS A 110 -8.72 0.33 5.48
C LYS A 110 -7.85 1.25 6.34
N ALA A 111 -6.86 0.69 7.02
CA ALA A 111 -5.92 1.46 7.83
C ALA A 111 -5.13 2.48 6.99
N ARG A 112 -4.74 2.11 5.75
CA ARG A 112 -4.07 3.02 4.80
C ARG A 112 -4.91 4.25 4.52
N TYR A 113 -6.21 4.09 4.22
CA TYR A 113 -7.10 5.22 3.95
C TYR A 113 -7.26 6.14 5.17
N GLU A 114 -7.40 5.59 6.37
CA GLU A 114 -7.43 6.37 7.61
C GLU A 114 -6.14 7.19 7.78
N LEU A 115 -4.97 6.57 7.57
CA LEU A 115 -3.67 7.24 7.64
C LEU A 115 -3.53 8.34 6.59
N THR A 116 -3.97 8.12 5.35
CA THR A 116 -3.97 9.13 4.28
C THR A 116 -4.81 10.34 4.67
N MET A 117 -5.97 10.14 5.31
CA MET A 117 -6.79 11.25 5.80
C MET A 117 -6.12 12.02 6.94
N GLN A 118 -5.40 11.33 7.83
CA GLN A 118 -4.61 11.98 8.90
C GLN A 118 -3.41 12.75 8.35
N ALA A 119 -2.76 12.26 7.29
CA ALA A 119 -1.56 12.85 6.70
C ALA A 119 -1.75 14.29 6.21
N THR A 120 -2.99 14.66 5.84
CA THR A 120 -3.35 16.05 5.47
C THR A 120 -3.01 17.10 6.54
N ARG A 121 -2.87 16.68 7.81
CA ARG A 121 -2.60 17.53 8.97
C ARG A 121 -1.25 17.24 9.64
N ASP A 122 -0.51 16.25 9.16
CA ASP A 122 0.78 15.84 9.72
C ASP A 122 1.80 15.66 8.57
N PRO A 123 2.64 16.68 8.28
CA PRO A 123 3.60 16.62 7.18
C PRO A 123 4.61 15.48 7.26
N ALA A 124 4.95 15.01 8.46
CA ALA A 124 5.88 13.90 8.63
C ALA A 124 5.20 12.56 8.32
N LEU A 125 3.92 12.41 8.69
CA LEU A 125 3.13 11.25 8.25
C LEU A 125 2.94 11.26 6.72
N ALA A 126 2.67 12.43 6.13
CA ALA A 126 2.58 12.56 4.68
C ALA A 126 3.88 12.15 3.97
N ALA A 127 5.04 12.53 4.52
CA ALA A 127 6.34 12.12 3.97
C ALA A 127 6.54 10.60 4.02
N ILE A 128 6.16 9.93 5.12
CA ILE A 128 6.24 8.46 5.24
C ILE A 128 5.36 7.78 4.18
N LEU A 129 4.11 8.22 4.02
CA LEU A 129 3.21 7.63 3.02
C LEU A 129 3.66 7.91 1.58
N GLN A 130 4.25 9.08 1.32
CA GLN A 130 4.82 9.39 0.01
C GLN A 130 6.00 8.48 -0.31
N GLN A 131 6.94 8.31 0.63
CA GLN A 131 8.07 7.42 0.45
C GLN A 131 7.61 5.98 0.18
N ALA A 132 6.63 5.49 0.96
CA ALA A 132 6.05 4.17 0.75
C ALA A 132 5.40 4.04 -0.64
N THR A 133 4.72 5.08 -1.12
CA THR A 133 4.13 5.12 -2.46
C THR A 133 5.20 5.07 -3.55
N ASP A 134 6.30 5.80 -3.38
CA ASP A 134 7.40 5.84 -4.35
C ASP A 134 8.10 4.48 -4.46
N GLU A 135 8.37 3.84 -3.31
CA GLU A 135 8.96 2.48 -3.24
C GLU A 135 8.02 1.43 -3.87
N PHE A 136 6.73 1.48 -3.54
CA PHE A 136 5.73 0.58 -4.10
C PHE A 136 5.60 0.76 -5.63
N THR A 137 5.57 2.01 -6.10
CA THR A 137 5.48 2.32 -7.54
C THR A 137 6.70 1.80 -8.30
N LYS A 138 7.90 1.91 -7.70
CA LYS A 138 9.12 1.37 -8.30
C LYS A 138 9.03 -0.15 -8.46
N LEU A 139 8.64 -0.87 -7.41
CA LEU A 139 8.56 -2.32 -7.47
C LEU A 139 7.42 -2.81 -8.38
N HIS A 140 6.28 -2.11 -8.40
CA HIS A 140 5.20 -2.40 -9.35
C HIS A 140 5.66 -2.26 -10.80
N ARG A 141 6.48 -1.24 -11.10
CA ARG A 141 7.09 -1.08 -12.43
C ARG A 141 7.94 -2.28 -12.82
N GLU A 142 8.75 -2.78 -11.89
CA GLU A 142 9.60 -3.96 -12.12
C GLU A 142 8.76 -5.21 -12.40
N ILE A 143 7.67 -5.41 -11.64
CA ILE A 143 6.72 -6.51 -11.86
C ILE A 143 6.07 -6.41 -13.24
N LEU A 144 5.62 -5.22 -13.66
CA LEU A 144 5.02 -5.05 -14.99
C LEU A 144 5.98 -5.39 -16.12
N VAL A 145 7.24 -4.95 -16.02
CA VAL A 145 8.26 -5.26 -17.04
C VAL A 145 8.49 -6.78 -17.12
N GLN A 146 8.48 -7.49 -16.00
CA GLN A 146 8.64 -8.95 -15.96
C GLN A 146 7.43 -9.69 -16.52
N LEU A 147 6.21 -9.21 -16.26
CA LEU A 147 4.97 -9.86 -16.71
C LEU A 147 4.71 -9.65 -18.21
N MET A 148 5.28 -8.60 -18.82
CA MET A 148 5.00 -8.26 -20.21
C MET A 148 5.97 -8.96 -21.19
N PRO A 149 5.46 -9.55 -22.29
CA PRO A 149 6.31 -9.99 -23.39
C PRO A 149 7.12 -8.82 -23.94
N HIS A 150 8.43 -8.98 -24.07
CA HIS A 150 9.34 -7.90 -24.49
C HIS A 150 9.25 -6.63 -23.62
N GLY A 151 8.83 -6.76 -22.35
CA GLY A 151 8.70 -5.61 -21.44
C GLY A 151 10.01 -4.85 -21.24
N ALA A 152 11.15 -5.56 -21.29
CA ALA A 152 12.49 -4.96 -21.21
C ALA A 152 12.86 -4.10 -22.43
N ASP A 153 12.19 -4.30 -23.56
CA ASP A 153 12.43 -3.56 -24.81
C ASP A 153 11.56 -2.29 -24.91
N LEU A 154 10.63 -2.08 -23.96
CA LEU A 154 9.76 -0.91 -23.94
C LEU A 154 10.52 0.35 -23.51
N GLU A 155 10.19 1.48 -24.16
CA GLU A 155 10.70 2.78 -23.73
C GLU A 155 10.28 3.10 -22.29
N PRO A 156 11.15 3.70 -21.45
CA PRO A 156 10.84 3.99 -20.04
C PRO A 156 9.56 4.80 -19.83
N ALA A 157 9.24 5.71 -20.75
CA ALA A 157 8.04 6.52 -20.69
C ALA A 157 6.76 5.70 -20.90
N VAL A 158 6.82 4.66 -21.75
CA VAL A 158 5.69 3.75 -21.99
C VAL A 158 5.46 2.87 -20.75
N VAL A 159 6.55 2.40 -20.14
CA VAL A 159 6.51 1.67 -18.87
C VAL A 159 5.92 2.53 -17.75
N GLU A 160 6.24 3.83 -17.73
CA GLU A 160 5.63 4.80 -16.80
C GLU A 160 4.12 4.93 -16.99
N ASP A 161 3.65 5.08 -18.24
CA ASP A 161 2.21 5.10 -18.55
C ASP A 161 1.50 3.83 -18.06
N LEU A 162 2.07 2.66 -18.38
CA LEU A 162 1.54 1.36 -17.96
C LEU A 162 1.47 1.26 -16.43
N SER A 163 2.55 1.63 -15.74
CA SER A 163 2.65 1.61 -14.28
C SER A 163 1.62 2.52 -13.63
N ASN A 164 1.56 3.79 -14.05
CA ASN A 164 0.63 4.77 -13.48
C ASN A 164 -0.84 4.38 -13.70
N VAL A 165 -1.20 3.93 -14.91
CA VAL A 165 -2.58 3.57 -15.23
C VAL A 165 -3.02 2.30 -14.50
N THR A 166 -2.20 1.25 -14.52
CA THR A 166 -2.53 -0.01 -13.81
C THR A 166 -2.55 0.18 -12.30
N LEU A 167 -1.59 0.92 -11.73
CA LEU A 167 -1.58 1.21 -10.29
C LEU A 167 -2.79 2.02 -9.86
N THR A 168 -3.18 3.03 -10.65
CA THR A 168 -4.37 3.84 -10.38
C THR A 168 -5.63 2.98 -10.39
N PHE A 169 -5.75 2.06 -11.36
CA PHE A 169 -6.86 1.12 -11.42
C PHE A 169 -6.87 0.17 -10.22
N ILE A 170 -5.73 -0.44 -9.88
CA ILE A 170 -5.60 -1.33 -8.72
C ILE A 170 -5.96 -0.60 -7.43
N ASN A 171 -5.46 0.63 -7.22
CA ASN A 171 -5.80 1.43 -6.05
C ASN A 171 -7.30 1.73 -5.95
N GLY A 172 -7.95 2.06 -7.08
CA GLY A 172 -9.39 2.23 -7.15
C GLY A 172 -10.16 0.94 -6.86
N LEU A 173 -9.67 -0.19 -7.38
CA LEU A 173 -10.24 -1.51 -7.10
C LEU A 173 -10.13 -1.87 -5.61
N LEU A 174 -8.94 -1.73 -5.01
CA LEU A 174 -8.71 -1.94 -3.58
C LEU A 174 -9.63 -1.06 -2.72
N GLN A 175 -9.86 0.19 -3.16
CA GLN A 175 -10.82 1.06 -2.50
C GLN A 175 -12.23 0.48 -2.53
N ARG A 176 -12.71 0.04 -3.70
CA ARG A 176 -14.05 -0.53 -3.85
C ARG A 176 -14.21 -1.81 -3.03
N LEU A 177 -13.21 -2.70 -3.06
CA LEU A 177 -13.17 -3.90 -2.23
C LEU A 177 -13.24 -3.58 -0.73
N ALA A 178 -12.57 -2.51 -0.28
CA ALA A 178 -12.62 -2.08 1.12
C ALA A 178 -14.01 -1.64 1.60
N HIS A 179 -14.86 -1.17 0.67
CA HIS A 179 -16.25 -0.79 0.92
C HIS A 179 -17.24 -1.95 0.66
N GLY A 180 -16.75 -3.14 0.32
CA GLY A 180 -17.57 -4.32 0.02
C GLY A 180 -18.13 -4.35 -1.40
N ASP A 181 -17.73 -3.43 -2.28
CA ASP A 181 -18.13 -3.43 -3.68
C ASP A 181 -17.23 -4.38 -4.48
N ARG A 182 -17.75 -5.59 -4.72
CA ARG A 182 -17.07 -6.67 -5.42
C ARG A 182 -17.69 -6.86 -6.81
N PHE A 183 -17.15 -6.13 -7.79
CA PHE A 183 -17.53 -6.27 -9.20
C PHE A 183 -16.48 -7.04 -10.03
N ILE A 184 -15.29 -7.26 -9.45
CA ILE A 184 -14.23 -8.15 -9.95
C ILE A 184 -13.97 -9.15 -8.84
N ASP A 185 -14.26 -10.42 -9.12
CA ASP A 185 -14.27 -11.48 -8.11
C ASP A 185 -13.17 -12.53 -8.31
N THR A 186 -12.54 -12.56 -9.49
CA THR A 186 -11.50 -13.54 -9.79
C THR A 186 -10.24 -12.92 -10.34
N ALA A 187 -9.11 -13.60 -10.15
CA ALA A 187 -7.82 -13.14 -10.62
C ALA A 187 -7.74 -13.14 -12.16
N GLU A 188 -8.47 -14.05 -12.82
CA GLU A 188 -8.57 -14.14 -14.27
C GLU A 188 -9.33 -12.94 -14.85
N GLN A 189 -10.40 -12.49 -14.19
CA GLN A 189 -11.11 -11.27 -14.60
C GLN A 189 -10.19 -10.05 -14.49
N LEU A 190 -9.45 -9.94 -13.40
CA LEU A 190 -8.51 -8.85 -13.19
C LEU A 190 -7.38 -8.86 -14.22
N ASP A 191 -6.80 -10.03 -14.52
CA ASP A 191 -5.79 -10.18 -15.58
C ASP A 191 -6.30 -9.78 -16.94
N GLY A 192 -7.53 -10.20 -17.30
CA GLY A 192 -8.15 -9.81 -18.56
C GLY A 192 -8.28 -8.29 -18.68
N ILE A 193 -8.67 -7.61 -17.59
CA ILE A 193 -8.79 -6.15 -17.55
C ILE A 193 -7.42 -5.49 -17.65
N LEU A 194 -6.45 -5.90 -16.83
CA LEU A 194 -5.09 -5.34 -16.85
C LEU A 194 -4.42 -5.55 -18.21
N SER A 195 -4.59 -6.72 -18.83
CA SER A 195 -4.10 -7.04 -20.17
C SER A 195 -4.75 -6.17 -21.24
N ALA A 196 -6.07 -5.96 -21.16
CA ALA A 196 -6.79 -5.08 -22.08
C ALA A 196 -6.33 -3.62 -21.95
N MET A 197 -6.11 -3.14 -20.72
CA MET A 197 -5.58 -1.81 -20.44
C MET A 197 -4.16 -1.65 -21.01
N ALA A 198 -3.27 -2.62 -20.75
CA ALA A 198 -1.91 -2.62 -21.26
C ALA A 198 -1.88 -2.62 -22.79
N ALA A 199 -2.67 -3.49 -23.43
CA ALA A 199 -2.78 -3.54 -24.88
C ALA A 199 -3.32 -2.23 -25.48
N GLY A 200 -4.28 -1.58 -24.82
CA GLY A 200 -4.80 -0.27 -25.20
C GLY A 200 -3.74 0.82 -25.15
N ILE A 201 -2.93 0.85 -24.09
CA ILE A 201 -1.80 1.80 -23.93
C ILE A 201 -0.75 1.56 -25.01
N LEU A 202 -0.34 0.31 -25.23
CA LEU A 202 0.70 -0.04 -26.22
C LEU A 202 0.30 0.30 -27.66
N LYS A 203 -0.99 0.24 -27.98
CA LYS A 203 -1.55 0.61 -29.30
C LYS A 203 -1.80 2.11 -29.46
N SER A 204 -1.78 2.88 -28.37
CA SER A 204 -2.04 4.31 -28.41
C SER A 204 -0.95 5.07 -29.19
N PRO A 205 -1.32 5.98 -30.10
CA PRO A 205 -0.33 6.85 -30.76
C PRO A 205 0.34 7.82 -29.78
N ASN A 206 -0.23 8.02 -28.58
CA ASN A 206 0.27 8.90 -27.53
C ASN A 206 1.01 8.15 -26.42
N LYS A 207 1.36 6.86 -26.61
CA LYS A 207 2.10 6.09 -25.61
C LYS A 207 3.40 6.79 -25.21
N GLY A 208 3.75 6.74 -23.93
CA GLY A 208 4.87 7.46 -23.35
C GLY A 208 4.57 8.91 -22.96
N ARG A 209 3.32 9.37 -23.13
CA ARG A 209 2.87 10.73 -22.82
C ARG A 209 1.50 10.77 -22.15
N LEU A 210 0.86 9.62 -21.89
CA LEU A 210 -0.51 9.58 -21.36
C LEU A 210 -0.59 10.05 -19.91
N THR A 211 0.47 9.82 -19.13
CA THR A 211 0.52 10.10 -17.70
C THR A 211 1.60 11.10 -17.31
N ARG A 212 2.38 11.59 -18.28
CA ARG A 212 3.33 12.67 -18.03
C ARG A 212 2.57 13.90 -17.57
N SER A 213 2.93 14.43 -16.40
CA SER A 213 2.63 15.82 -16.10
C SER A 213 3.61 16.66 -16.92
N ASP A 214 3.14 17.29 -17.99
CA ASP A 214 3.90 18.34 -18.66
C ASP A 214 4.06 19.52 -17.67
N GLY A 215 5.07 19.46 -16.80
CA GLY A 215 5.58 20.58 -16.02
C GLY A 215 4.59 21.32 -15.10
N LEU A 216 3.51 20.70 -14.64
CA LEU A 216 2.68 21.31 -13.59
C LEU A 216 3.53 21.45 -12.32
N PRO A 217 3.80 22.69 -11.85
CA PRO A 217 4.58 22.87 -10.64
C PRO A 217 3.89 22.14 -9.47
N PRO A 218 4.66 21.51 -8.56
CA PRO A 218 4.08 20.80 -7.43
C PRO A 218 3.10 21.73 -6.71
N ALA A 219 1.88 21.23 -6.46
CA ALA A 219 0.80 21.99 -5.85
C ALA A 219 1.36 22.83 -4.70
N ARG A 220 1.25 24.16 -4.80
CA ARG A 220 1.81 25.10 -3.83
C ARG A 220 1.36 24.64 -2.44
N ARG A 221 2.31 24.19 -1.62
CA ARG A 221 2.10 24.01 -0.18
C ARG A 221 1.51 25.32 0.32
N SER A 222 0.26 25.27 0.81
CA SER A 222 -0.37 26.40 1.47
C SER A 222 0.54 26.81 2.62
N ARG A 223 1.33 27.86 2.41
CA ARG A 223 1.93 28.62 3.50
C ARG A 223 0.76 29.17 4.28
N VAL A 224 0.45 28.54 5.41
CA VAL A 224 -0.26 29.19 6.49
C VAL A 224 0.66 30.31 6.95
N ALA A 225 0.53 31.48 6.31
CA ALA A 225 1.00 32.74 6.85
C ALA A 225 0.08 33.05 8.04
N GLY A 226 0.69 33.27 9.20
CA GLY A 226 -0.02 33.54 10.43
C GLY A 226 -0.76 34.88 10.42
N SER A 227 -1.74 34.94 11.30
CA SER A 227 -2.35 36.13 11.90
C SER A 227 -3.06 35.59 13.14
N GLY A 228 -2.89 36.06 14.36
CA GLY A 228 -2.09 37.09 15.00
C GLY A 228 -2.32 36.92 16.50
#